data_AF-A0A950Q095-F1
#
_entry.id   AF-A0A950Q095-F1
#
_cell.length_a   1.000
_cell.length_b   1.000
_cell.length_c   1.000
_cell.angle_alpha   90.00
_cell.angle_beta   90.00
_cell.angle_gamma   90.00
#
_symmetry.space_group_name_H-M   'P 1'
#
loop_
_entity.id
_entity.type
_entity.pdbx_description
1 polymer ?
#
loop_
_entity_poly.entity_id
_entity_poly.type
_entity_poly.pdbx_seq_one_letter_code
_entity_poly.pdbx_strand_id
1 'polypeptide(L)'
;MRIESSITSVSWIPSEAIKGMTKMPFEVGGLAHYDKPLPDVIDVNDLEKMRDNDQFRFANHLRAWIRVEDGRIIDHGQSGGTVLNCTHMKLGPKEIVFQATAFPEIRPKPKVTKTSATFVQTCGGRPGMPAPRRVKRKPYIQLRPPTVWTTLQLTLHADGRVEQEMTGATPFPRHWVYDGEGKLIAKSGMIDFKEWWTKVFGKKHTPWGNEDSAAFVTTVETALERQLSGTIMRAGKKPRIRKIKEGGTLVEQGEKGEELFLLLDGVLAAEYNGEKVNELGPGAILGERAILEGGTRTLTLRALTPVKVAVAPADQVDKKALTEVAVGHRKEDGR
;
A
#
# COMPACT_ATOMS: atom_id res chain seq x y z
N MET A 1 -28.33 -7.96 19.40
CA MET A 1 -27.92 -7.52 18.04
C MET A 1 -26.60 -8.19 17.66
N ARG A 2 -26.39 -8.56 16.38
CA ARG A 2 -25.08 -9.02 15.87
C ARG A 2 -24.48 -7.92 15.01
N ILE A 3 -23.23 -7.56 15.28
CA ILE A 3 -22.44 -6.60 14.49
C ILE A 3 -21.29 -7.38 13.87
N GLU A 4 -21.08 -7.21 12.57
CA GLU A 4 -20.05 -7.91 11.81
C GLU A 4 -19.40 -6.94 10.82
N SER A 5 -18.09 -7.07 10.64
CA SER A 5 -17.35 -6.32 9.64
C SER A 5 -16.08 -7.08 9.25
N SER A 6 -15.35 -6.56 8.27
CA SER A 6 -14.06 -7.09 7.85
C SER A 6 -13.10 -5.98 7.46
N ILE A 7 -11.81 -6.32 7.43
CA ILE A 7 -10.75 -5.52 6.82
C ILE A 7 -9.93 -6.44 5.92
N THR A 8 -9.57 -5.95 4.74
CA THR A 8 -8.82 -6.74 3.76
C THR A 8 -7.60 -5.96 3.30
N SER A 9 -6.40 -6.52 3.42
CA SER A 9 -5.26 -6.04 2.64
C SER A 9 -5.13 -6.83 1.34
N VAL A 10 -4.79 -6.16 0.26
CA VAL A 10 -4.44 -6.78 -1.02
C VAL A 10 -3.13 -6.15 -1.51
N SER A 11 -2.23 -7.00 -2.00
CA SER A 11 -0.84 -6.62 -2.25
C SER A 11 -0.45 -6.93 -3.68
N TRP A 12 0.08 -5.93 -4.36
CA TRP A 12 0.35 -5.96 -5.80
C TRP A 12 1.69 -5.27 -6.09
N ILE A 13 2.29 -5.60 -7.24
CA ILE A 13 3.60 -5.08 -7.65
C ILE A 13 3.40 -3.91 -8.62
N PRO A 14 3.66 -2.66 -8.19
CA PRO A 14 3.58 -1.50 -9.09
C PRO A 14 4.70 -1.52 -10.13
N SER A 15 4.40 -1.03 -11.33
CA SER A 15 5.38 -0.84 -12.40
C SER A 15 6.57 0.02 -12.00
N GLU A 16 6.39 0.99 -11.10
CA GLU A 16 7.44 1.93 -10.70
C GLU A 16 8.33 1.41 -9.57
N ALA A 17 7.97 0.27 -8.96
CA ALA A 17 8.51 -0.17 -7.68
C ALA A 17 9.81 -0.99 -7.79
N ILE A 18 10.01 -1.69 -8.90
CA ILE A 18 11.21 -2.52 -9.12
C ILE A 18 12.32 -1.67 -9.76
N LYS A 19 13.56 -1.72 -9.24
CA LYS A 19 14.72 -0.93 -9.71
C LYS A 19 15.92 -1.83 -10.03
N GLY A 20 16.73 -1.47 -11.02
CA GLY A 20 18.03 -2.11 -11.30
C GLY A 20 17.96 -3.45 -12.04
N MET A 21 19.00 -4.30 -11.94
CA MET A 21 19.09 -5.58 -12.66
C MET A 21 17.98 -6.60 -12.31
N THR A 22 17.23 -6.39 -11.21
CA THR A 22 16.04 -7.19 -10.85
C THR A 22 14.81 -6.86 -11.69
N LYS A 23 14.86 -5.82 -12.53
CA LYS A 23 13.88 -5.55 -13.58
C LYS A 23 13.97 -6.53 -14.76
N MET A 24 15.13 -7.17 -14.95
CA MET A 24 15.38 -8.01 -16.14
C MET A 24 14.30 -9.08 -16.39
N PRO A 25 13.77 -9.79 -15.38
CA PRO A 25 12.65 -10.72 -15.60
C PRO A 25 11.33 -10.04 -16.01
N PHE A 26 11.11 -8.77 -15.65
CA PHE A 26 9.88 -8.01 -15.95
C PHE A 26 9.96 -7.19 -17.24
N GLU A 27 11.17 -6.78 -17.67
CA GLU A 27 11.38 -5.90 -18.82
C GLU A 27 11.98 -6.62 -20.05
N VAL A 28 12.66 -7.76 -19.88
CA VAL A 28 13.33 -8.49 -20.96
C VAL A 28 12.78 -9.92 -21.05
N GLY A 29 12.07 -10.22 -22.15
CA GLY A 29 11.68 -11.59 -22.52
C GLY A 29 10.31 -12.08 -22.04
N GLY A 30 9.48 -11.24 -21.41
CA GLY A 30 8.11 -11.62 -21.00
C GLY A 30 8.05 -12.62 -19.83
N LEU A 31 9.14 -12.73 -19.05
CA LEU A 31 9.32 -13.70 -17.96
C LEU A 31 8.45 -13.41 -16.73
N ALA A 32 8.06 -12.16 -16.47
CA ALA A 32 7.13 -11.74 -15.42
C ALA A 32 6.39 -10.47 -15.88
N HIS A 33 5.23 -10.17 -15.30
CA HIS A 33 4.44 -8.98 -15.65
C HIS A 33 4.22 -8.09 -14.42
N TYR A 34 4.02 -6.79 -14.67
CA TYR A 34 3.52 -5.87 -13.66
C TYR A 34 2.02 -6.06 -13.49
N ASP A 35 1.54 -5.92 -12.25
CA ASP A 35 0.12 -6.01 -11.96
C ASP A 35 -0.56 -4.73 -12.46
N LYS A 36 -1.80 -4.84 -12.97
CA LYS A 36 -2.65 -3.66 -13.14
C LYS A 36 -2.96 -3.09 -11.76
N PRO A 37 -3.14 -1.76 -11.62
CA PRO A 37 -3.65 -1.19 -10.37
C PRO A 37 -4.97 -1.88 -9.99
N LEU A 38 -5.11 -2.19 -8.70
CA LEU A 38 -6.34 -2.75 -8.16
C LEU A 38 -7.50 -1.75 -8.27
N PRO A 39 -8.76 -2.19 -8.36
CA PRO A 39 -9.91 -1.29 -8.36
C PRO A 39 -10.15 -0.75 -6.95
N ASP A 40 -10.76 0.43 -6.85
CA ASP A 40 -11.03 1.12 -5.57
C ASP A 40 -12.16 0.47 -4.77
N VAL A 41 -12.96 -0.33 -5.45
CA VAL A 41 -13.98 -1.18 -4.86
C VAL A 41 -13.72 -2.59 -5.35
N ILE A 42 -13.57 -3.52 -4.41
CA ILE A 42 -13.50 -4.96 -4.67
C ILE A 42 -14.69 -5.65 -4.02
N ASP A 43 -15.09 -6.80 -4.54
CA ASP A 43 -15.87 -7.73 -3.74
C ASP A 43 -14.90 -8.56 -2.88
N VAL A 44 -14.89 -8.29 -1.57
CA VAL A 44 -14.00 -8.97 -0.62
C VAL A 44 -14.31 -10.47 -0.49
N ASN A 45 -15.43 -10.95 -1.02
CA ASN A 45 -15.76 -12.38 -1.07
C ASN A 45 -15.21 -13.06 -2.34
N ASP A 46 -14.84 -12.28 -3.37
CA ASP A 46 -14.32 -12.78 -4.65
C ASP A 46 -12.77 -12.86 -4.68
N LEU A 47 -12.10 -12.76 -3.53
CA LEU A 47 -10.62 -12.75 -3.46
C LEU A 47 -9.96 -13.97 -4.11
N GLU A 48 -10.57 -15.15 -4.02
CA GLU A 48 -10.06 -16.35 -4.71
C GLU A 48 -10.15 -16.23 -6.23
N LYS A 49 -11.27 -15.72 -6.74
CA LYS A 49 -11.46 -15.47 -8.17
C LYS A 49 -10.55 -14.35 -8.67
N MET A 50 -10.31 -13.32 -7.87
CA MET A 50 -9.32 -12.28 -8.17
C MET A 50 -7.90 -12.86 -8.23
N ARG A 51 -7.53 -13.77 -7.32
CA ARG A 51 -6.27 -14.54 -7.36
C ARG A 51 -6.17 -15.34 -8.66
N ASP A 52 -7.21 -16.08 -9.01
CA ASP A 52 -7.22 -16.95 -10.20
C ASP A 52 -7.12 -16.13 -11.51
N ASN A 53 -7.52 -14.86 -11.48
CA ASN A 53 -7.33 -13.89 -12.57
C ASN A 53 -6.01 -13.10 -12.50
N ASP A 54 -5.08 -13.53 -11.64
CA ASP A 54 -3.74 -12.94 -11.44
C ASP A 54 -3.75 -11.44 -11.12
N GLN A 55 -4.75 -10.99 -10.35
CA GLN A 55 -4.94 -9.56 -10.06
C GLN A 55 -4.05 -9.04 -8.91
N PHE A 56 -3.55 -9.94 -8.05
CA PHE A 56 -2.70 -9.59 -6.91
C PHE A 56 -1.77 -10.73 -6.52
N ARG A 57 -0.83 -10.46 -5.61
CA ARG A 57 0.17 -11.43 -5.12
C ARG A 57 -0.17 -12.01 -3.74
N PHE A 58 -0.73 -11.20 -2.86
CA PHE A 58 -1.11 -11.62 -1.51
C PHE A 58 -2.31 -10.81 -1.01
N ALA A 59 -3.23 -11.46 -0.29
CA ALA A 59 -4.29 -10.82 0.48
C ALA A 59 -4.39 -11.40 1.89
N ASN A 60 -4.67 -10.53 2.86
CA ASN A 60 -5.04 -10.86 4.23
C ASN A 60 -6.48 -10.39 4.43
N HIS A 61 -7.42 -11.31 4.67
CA HIS A 61 -8.81 -10.98 4.96
C HIS A 61 -9.12 -11.30 6.42
N LEU A 62 -9.37 -10.29 7.25
CA LEU A 62 -9.81 -10.44 8.64
C LEU A 62 -11.30 -10.07 8.72
N ARG A 63 -12.14 -11.04 9.09
CA ARG A 63 -13.56 -10.83 9.38
C ARG A 63 -13.82 -11.10 10.85
N ALA A 64 -14.65 -10.30 11.50
CA ALA A 64 -15.02 -10.51 12.89
C ALA A 64 -16.46 -10.11 13.15
N TRP A 65 -17.04 -10.68 14.21
CA TRP A 65 -18.37 -10.34 14.69
C TRP A 65 -18.41 -10.28 16.21
N ILE A 66 -19.35 -9.48 16.73
CA ILE A 66 -19.74 -9.42 18.14
C ILE A 66 -21.26 -9.57 18.27
N ARG A 67 -21.70 -10.19 19.36
CA ARG A 67 -23.10 -10.19 19.78
C ARG A 67 -23.26 -9.26 20.97
N VAL A 68 -24.24 -8.36 20.87
CA VAL A 68 -24.49 -7.30 21.84
C VAL A 68 -25.89 -7.44 22.43
N GLU A 69 -25.99 -7.36 23.75
CA GLU A 69 -27.23 -7.33 24.53
C GLU A 69 -27.10 -6.25 25.60
N ASP A 70 -28.11 -5.38 25.74
CA ASP A 70 -28.11 -4.22 26.65
C ASP A 70 -26.83 -3.36 26.60
N GLY A 71 -26.35 -3.11 25.37
CA GLY A 71 -25.12 -2.35 25.12
C GLY A 71 -23.83 -3.06 25.54
N ARG A 72 -23.88 -4.36 25.85
CA ARG A 72 -22.73 -5.17 26.27
C ARG A 72 -22.45 -6.31 25.32
N ILE A 73 -21.17 -6.58 25.08
CA ILE A 73 -20.73 -7.73 24.29
C ILE A 73 -20.89 -9.01 25.12
N ILE A 74 -21.65 -9.97 24.59
CA ILE A 74 -21.92 -11.27 25.22
C ILE A 74 -21.24 -12.44 24.49
N ASP A 75 -20.85 -12.24 23.23
CA ASP A 75 -20.20 -13.27 22.41
C ASP A 75 -19.41 -12.60 21.27
N HIS A 76 -18.39 -13.30 20.75
CA HIS A 76 -17.55 -12.78 19.69
C HIS A 76 -16.84 -13.88 18.89
N GLY A 77 -16.49 -13.59 17.65
CA GLY A 77 -15.72 -14.50 16.80
C GLY A 77 -14.96 -13.79 15.70
N GLN A 78 -13.94 -14.47 15.18
CA GLN A 78 -13.16 -14.02 14.04
C GLN A 78 -12.95 -15.15 13.03
N SER A 79 -12.84 -14.78 11.76
CA SER A 79 -12.63 -15.68 10.62
C SER A 79 -11.87 -14.95 9.51
N GLY A 80 -11.75 -15.60 8.35
CA GLY A 80 -10.96 -15.10 7.21
C GLY A 80 -9.63 -15.84 7.13
N GLY A 81 -8.63 -15.22 6.49
CA GLY A 81 -7.32 -15.81 6.35
C GLY A 81 -6.50 -15.28 5.18
N THR A 82 -5.54 -16.10 4.76
CA THR A 82 -4.61 -15.78 3.67
C THR A 82 -5.15 -16.21 2.31
N VAL A 83 -5.13 -15.32 1.32
CA VAL A 83 -5.22 -15.69 -0.11
C VAL A 83 -3.89 -15.33 -0.77
N LEU A 84 -3.19 -16.34 -1.30
CA LEU A 84 -1.86 -16.16 -1.86
C LEU A 84 -1.84 -16.65 -3.30
N ASN A 85 -1.25 -15.86 -4.19
CA ASN A 85 -1.17 -16.18 -5.60
C ASN A 85 0.17 -16.84 -5.96
N CYS A 86 0.16 -17.71 -6.96
CA CYS A 86 1.35 -18.31 -7.54
C CYS A 86 2.05 -17.30 -8.47
N THR A 87 3.34 -17.51 -8.71
CA THR A 87 4.08 -16.71 -9.72
C THR A 87 4.15 -17.50 -11.02
N HIS A 88 3.55 -16.95 -12.07
CA HIS A 88 3.63 -17.48 -13.43
C HIS A 88 4.77 -16.80 -14.18
N MET A 89 5.70 -17.59 -14.74
CA MET A 89 6.82 -17.09 -15.53
C MET A 89 6.89 -17.75 -16.90
N LYS A 90 7.08 -16.96 -17.97
CA LYS A 90 7.28 -17.52 -19.33
C LYS A 90 8.76 -17.65 -19.66
N LEU A 91 9.22 -18.86 -19.96
CA LEU A 91 10.56 -19.13 -20.47
C LEU A 91 10.46 -19.64 -21.91
N GLY A 92 10.51 -18.73 -22.88
CA GLY A 92 10.24 -19.03 -24.28
C GLY A 92 8.79 -19.50 -24.48
N PRO A 93 8.53 -20.67 -25.12
CA PRO A 93 7.17 -21.20 -25.28
C PRO A 93 6.64 -21.91 -24.02
N LYS A 94 7.45 -22.08 -22.98
CA LYS A 94 7.07 -22.82 -21.75
C LYS A 94 6.64 -21.85 -20.65
N GLU A 95 5.65 -22.28 -19.86
CA GLU A 95 5.26 -21.62 -18.62
C GLU A 95 5.82 -22.41 -17.43
N ILE A 96 6.39 -21.67 -16.47
CA ILE A 96 6.87 -22.18 -15.19
C ILE A 96 6.01 -21.54 -14.11
N VAL A 97 5.33 -22.37 -13.32
CA VAL A 97 4.51 -21.92 -12.19
C VAL A 97 5.26 -22.20 -10.90
N PHE A 98 5.54 -21.14 -10.15
CA PHE A 98 6.09 -21.26 -8.81
C PHE A 98 4.98 -21.23 -7.78
N GLN A 99 4.81 -22.38 -7.12
CA GLN A 99 3.77 -22.57 -6.11
C GLN A 99 3.98 -21.64 -4.92
N ALA A 100 2.90 -21.01 -4.50
CA ALA A 100 2.89 -20.18 -3.33
C ALA A 100 2.80 -21.04 -2.06
N THR A 101 3.34 -20.55 -0.95
CA THR A 101 3.22 -21.23 0.35
C THR A 101 2.77 -20.24 1.40
N ALA A 102 1.53 -20.38 1.86
CA ALA A 102 1.02 -19.65 3.00
C ALA A 102 1.72 -20.11 4.29
N PHE A 103 1.94 -19.16 5.21
CA PHE A 103 2.44 -19.46 6.55
C PHE A 103 1.27 -19.64 7.52
N PRO A 104 1.48 -20.31 8.67
CA PRO A 104 0.47 -20.38 9.72
C PRO A 104 0.05 -18.98 10.16
N GLU A 105 -1.25 -18.75 10.22
CA GLU A 105 -1.83 -17.47 10.61
C GLU A 105 -1.53 -17.18 12.08
N ILE A 106 -1.13 -15.94 12.39
CA ILE A 106 -0.93 -15.51 13.78
C ILE A 106 -2.19 -14.76 14.21
N ARG A 107 -2.89 -15.33 15.19
CA ARG A 107 -4.15 -14.85 15.72
C ARG A 107 -4.07 -14.79 17.24
N PRO A 108 -3.58 -13.68 17.83
CA PRO A 108 -3.63 -13.52 19.28
C PRO A 108 -5.07 -13.54 19.78
N LYS A 109 -5.26 -13.82 21.08
CA LYS A 109 -6.60 -13.74 21.69
C LYS A 109 -7.15 -12.32 21.52
N PRO A 110 -8.42 -12.16 21.10
CA PRO A 110 -9.05 -10.85 20.99
C PRO A 110 -9.03 -10.10 22.32
N LYS A 111 -8.82 -8.79 22.28
CA LYS A 111 -8.95 -7.93 23.46
C LYS A 111 -10.40 -7.46 23.54
N VAL A 112 -11.11 -7.89 24.58
CA VAL A 112 -12.56 -7.64 24.71
C VAL A 112 -12.84 -6.87 25.98
N THR A 113 -13.63 -5.80 25.85
CA THR A 113 -14.20 -5.02 26.94
C THR A 113 -15.72 -5.21 26.98
N LYS A 114 -16.42 -4.52 27.87
CA LYS A 114 -17.90 -4.54 27.88
C LYS A 114 -18.49 -4.01 26.58
N THR A 115 -17.84 -3.06 25.91
CA THR A 115 -18.41 -2.28 24.80
C THR A 115 -17.60 -2.36 23.52
N SER A 116 -16.44 -3.02 23.51
CA SER A 116 -15.61 -3.15 22.31
C SER A 116 -14.85 -4.48 22.28
N ALA A 117 -14.58 -4.98 21.07
CA ALA A 117 -13.71 -6.14 20.85
C ALA A 117 -12.73 -5.83 19.72
N THR A 118 -11.43 -6.00 20.00
CA THR A 118 -10.34 -5.81 19.03
C THR A 118 -9.75 -7.16 18.65
N PHE A 119 -9.74 -7.43 17.35
CA PHE A 119 -9.25 -8.63 16.70
C PHE A 119 -7.98 -8.29 15.91
N VAL A 120 -6.99 -9.19 15.94
CA VAL A 120 -5.73 -9.00 15.21
C VAL A 120 -5.41 -10.27 14.43
N GLN A 121 -4.99 -10.11 13.18
CA GLN A 121 -4.59 -11.21 12.31
C GLN A 121 -3.37 -10.85 11.47
N THR A 122 -2.30 -11.63 11.62
CA THR A 122 -1.16 -11.60 10.71
C THR A 122 -1.25 -12.78 9.76
N CYS A 123 -1.31 -12.47 8.47
CA CYS A 123 -1.25 -13.44 7.39
C CYS A 123 -0.02 -13.15 6.53
N GLY A 124 0.53 -14.18 5.90
CA GLY A 124 1.66 -14.03 5.00
C GLY A 124 2.09 -15.35 4.39
N GLY A 125 3.15 -15.28 3.61
CA GLY A 125 3.68 -16.45 2.93
C GLY A 125 4.73 -16.09 1.90
N ARG A 126 4.96 -17.04 0.99
CA ARG A 126 5.93 -16.95 -0.11
C ARG A 126 5.18 -17.00 -1.43
N PRO A 127 5.10 -15.90 -2.20
CA PRO A 127 4.33 -15.85 -3.45
C PRO A 127 5.00 -16.58 -4.63
N GLY A 128 6.07 -17.36 -4.40
CA GLY A 128 6.66 -18.24 -5.41
C GLY A 128 7.88 -17.68 -6.17
N MET A 129 8.14 -16.37 -6.21
CA MET A 129 9.26 -15.84 -7.02
C MET A 129 10.64 -16.36 -6.55
N PRO A 130 11.39 -17.15 -7.37
CA PRO A 130 12.68 -17.69 -6.96
C PRO A 130 13.71 -16.56 -6.89
N ALA A 131 14.24 -16.30 -5.69
CA ALA A 131 15.25 -15.28 -5.48
C ALA A 131 16.57 -15.92 -4.99
N PRO A 132 17.71 -15.69 -5.67
CA PRO A 132 19.00 -16.19 -5.21
C PRO A 132 19.40 -15.48 -3.92
N ARG A 133 19.56 -16.24 -2.84
CA ARG A 133 19.97 -15.77 -1.51
C ARG A 133 21.36 -16.26 -1.18
N ARG A 134 22.26 -15.35 -0.83
CA ARG A 134 23.54 -15.72 -0.22
C ARG A 134 23.29 -16.20 1.21
N VAL A 135 23.78 -17.38 1.54
CA VAL A 135 23.65 -17.98 2.87
C VAL A 135 25.02 -18.40 3.41
N LYS A 136 25.15 -18.48 4.74
CA LYS A 136 26.44 -18.77 5.40
C LYS A 136 26.91 -20.23 5.27
N ARG A 137 26.06 -21.14 4.78
CA ARG A 137 26.34 -22.59 4.65
C ARG A 137 26.15 -23.06 3.21
N LYS A 138 26.90 -24.10 2.79
CA LYS A 138 26.73 -24.71 1.46
C LYS A 138 25.30 -25.27 1.28
N PRO A 139 24.69 -25.16 0.07
CA PRO A 139 25.15 -24.34 -1.05
C PRO A 139 25.00 -22.85 -0.70
N TYR A 140 26.07 -22.07 -0.90
CA TYR A 140 26.16 -20.66 -0.47
C TYR A 140 25.20 -19.72 -1.21
N ILE A 141 24.53 -20.23 -2.24
CA ILE A 141 23.41 -19.59 -2.92
C ILE A 141 22.23 -20.55 -2.85
N GLN A 142 21.12 -20.11 -2.27
CA GLN A 142 19.86 -20.85 -2.23
C GLN A 142 18.78 -20.05 -2.92
N LEU A 143 17.95 -20.70 -3.74
CA LEU A 143 16.73 -20.09 -4.25
C LEU A 143 15.70 -20.09 -3.12
N ARG A 144 15.44 -18.92 -2.54
CA ARG A 144 14.39 -18.75 -1.53
C ARG A 144 13.55 -17.52 -1.85
N PRO A 145 12.25 -17.69 -2.08
CA PRO A 145 11.37 -16.56 -2.29
C PRO A 145 11.37 -15.67 -1.05
N PRO A 146 11.25 -14.34 -1.23
CA PRO A 146 10.99 -13.42 -0.13
C PRO A 146 9.63 -13.73 0.53
N THR A 147 9.46 -13.22 1.74
CA THR A 147 8.19 -13.29 2.47
C THR A 147 7.37 -12.04 2.17
N VAL A 148 6.04 -12.19 2.08
CA VAL A 148 5.05 -11.10 2.13
C VAL A 148 4.15 -11.33 3.34
N TRP A 149 3.78 -10.27 4.07
CA TRP A 149 2.79 -10.34 5.14
C TRP A 149 2.14 -8.98 5.37
N THR A 150 0.97 -9.01 6.00
CA THR A 150 0.40 -7.86 6.69
C THR A 150 -0.20 -8.31 8.02
N THR A 151 -0.22 -7.41 9.00
CA THR A 151 -0.94 -7.52 10.27
C THR A 151 -2.11 -6.54 10.21
N LEU A 152 -3.32 -7.05 10.36
CA LEU A 152 -4.55 -6.27 10.37
C LEU A 152 -5.17 -6.26 11.76
N GLN A 153 -5.77 -5.13 12.12
CA GLN A 153 -6.54 -4.93 13.32
C GLN A 153 -7.95 -4.45 12.95
N LEU A 154 -8.95 -5.05 13.62
CA LEU A 154 -10.36 -4.70 13.49
C LEU A 154 -10.95 -4.54 14.88
N THR A 155 -11.49 -3.36 15.20
CA THR A 155 -12.23 -3.13 16.45
C THR A 155 -13.71 -2.92 16.14
N LEU A 156 -14.56 -3.72 16.78
CA LEU A 156 -16.01 -3.58 16.73
C LEU A 156 -16.51 -3.02 18.06
N HIS A 157 -17.38 -2.01 18.00
CA HIS A 157 -17.99 -1.38 19.17
C HIS A 157 -19.47 -1.74 19.28
N ALA A 158 -19.97 -1.83 20.51
CA ALA A 158 -21.35 -2.19 20.80
C ALA A 158 -22.38 -1.17 20.29
N ASP A 159 -21.94 0.06 20.01
CA ASP A 159 -22.72 1.14 19.41
C ASP A 159 -22.78 1.08 17.87
N GLY A 160 -22.12 0.11 17.24
CA GLY A 160 -22.08 -0.06 15.78
C GLY A 160 -20.86 0.55 15.10
N ARG A 161 -20.00 1.28 15.82
CA ARG A 161 -18.77 1.84 15.26
C ARG A 161 -17.75 0.74 14.94
N VAL A 162 -17.00 0.96 13.86
CA VAL A 162 -15.96 0.05 13.37
C VAL A 162 -14.66 0.83 13.19
N GLU A 163 -13.55 0.28 13.68
CA GLU A 163 -12.21 0.81 13.43
C GLU A 163 -11.37 -0.25 12.74
N GLN A 164 -10.59 0.18 11.74
CA GLN A 164 -9.86 -0.69 10.83
C GLN A 164 -8.45 -0.14 10.63
N GLU A 165 -7.45 -1.00 10.79
CA GLU A 165 -6.06 -0.57 10.69
C GLU A 165 -5.17 -1.72 10.15
N MET A 166 -4.19 -1.37 9.33
CA MET A 166 -3.07 -2.27 9.01
C MET A 166 -1.87 -1.83 9.85
N THR A 167 -1.61 -2.53 10.94
CA THR A 167 -0.59 -2.16 11.93
C THR A 167 0.81 -2.65 11.58
N GLY A 168 0.90 -3.65 10.69
CA GLY A 168 2.17 -4.21 10.25
C GLY A 168 2.11 -4.66 8.80
N ALA A 169 3.23 -4.52 8.09
CA ALA A 169 3.32 -4.95 6.71
C ALA A 169 4.77 -5.18 6.29
N THR A 170 4.97 -6.01 5.27
CA THR A 170 6.23 -5.99 4.55
C THR A 170 6.50 -4.64 3.91
N PRO A 171 7.78 -4.23 3.76
CA PRO A 171 8.13 -3.03 3.01
C PRO A 171 7.96 -3.21 1.49
N PHE A 172 7.61 -4.41 0.99
CA PHE A 172 7.27 -4.67 -0.41
C PHE A 172 6.54 -6.02 -0.48
N PRO A 173 5.58 -6.25 -1.39
CA PRO A 173 4.96 -5.35 -2.38
C PRO A 173 4.18 -4.17 -1.78
N ARG A 174 3.52 -3.36 -2.61
CA ARG A 174 2.60 -2.31 -2.14
C ARG A 174 1.31 -2.96 -1.63
N HIS A 175 0.79 -2.46 -0.51
CA HIS A 175 -0.40 -2.98 0.16
C HIS A 175 -1.52 -1.94 0.11
N TRP A 176 -2.71 -2.34 -0.34
CA TRP A 176 -3.95 -1.55 -0.30
C TRP A 176 -4.90 -2.18 0.71
N VAL A 177 -5.63 -1.37 1.45
CA VAL A 177 -6.51 -1.81 2.54
C VAL A 177 -7.95 -1.40 2.23
N TYR A 178 -8.85 -2.37 2.29
CA TYR A 178 -10.28 -2.21 2.00
C TYR A 178 -11.10 -2.49 3.26
N ASP A 179 -12.22 -1.78 3.39
CA ASP A 179 -13.19 -1.98 4.47
C ASP A 179 -14.11 -3.19 4.25
N GLY A 180 -15.14 -3.33 5.08
CA GLY A 180 -16.10 -4.43 5.03
C GLY A 180 -17.03 -4.39 3.81
N GLU A 181 -17.16 -3.22 3.18
CA GLU A 181 -17.93 -3.02 1.95
C GLU A 181 -17.03 -3.14 0.71
N GLY A 182 -15.73 -3.41 0.93
CA GLY A 182 -14.74 -3.55 -0.12
C GLY A 182 -14.26 -2.24 -0.72
N LYS A 183 -14.51 -1.10 -0.05
CA LYS A 183 -14.02 0.21 -0.47
C LYS A 183 -12.61 0.44 0.05
N LEU A 184 -11.74 0.98 -0.81
CA LEU A 184 -10.35 1.32 -0.47
C LEU A 184 -10.30 2.43 0.59
N ILE A 185 -9.71 2.14 1.74
CA ILE A 185 -9.60 3.04 2.90
C ILE A 185 -8.17 3.44 3.25
N ALA A 186 -7.16 2.68 2.81
CA ALA A 186 -5.76 2.96 3.14
C ALA A 186 -4.77 2.35 2.13
N LYS A 187 -3.55 2.90 2.09
CA LYS A 187 -2.43 2.34 1.30
C LYS A 187 -1.14 2.35 2.11
N SER A 188 -0.25 1.39 1.88
CA SER A 188 1.12 1.44 2.41
C SER A 188 1.89 2.62 1.77
N GLY A 189 2.40 3.52 2.62
CA GLY A 189 3.08 4.75 2.23
C GLY A 189 4.51 4.58 1.72
N MET A 190 5.15 3.44 1.99
CA MET A 190 6.53 3.16 1.57
C MET A 190 6.69 1.82 0.88
N ILE A 191 7.61 1.79 -0.08
CA ILE A 191 8.12 0.55 -0.67
C ILE A 191 9.66 0.49 -0.62
N ASP A 192 10.23 -0.38 0.23
CA ASP A 192 11.67 -0.69 0.22
C ASP A 192 11.95 -2.08 -0.34
N PHE A 193 12.01 -2.14 -1.68
CA PHE A 193 12.38 -3.35 -2.40
C PHE A 193 13.77 -3.89 -2.00
N LYS A 194 14.74 -3.02 -1.68
CA LYS A 194 16.11 -3.47 -1.38
C LYS A 194 16.16 -4.15 -0.03
N GLU A 195 15.56 -3.54 1.00
CA GLU A 195 15.44 -4.14 2.32
C GLU A 195 14.65 -5.45 2.26
N TRP A 196 13.49 -5.44 1.60
CA TRP A 196 12.70 -6.64 1.36
C TRP A 196 13.51 -7.76 0.70
N TRP A 197 14.25 -7.41 -0.37
CA TRP A 197 15.07 -8.38 -1.09
C TRP A 197 16.24 -8.89 -0.27
N THR A 198 16.86 -8.06 0.58
CA THR A 198 18.13 -8.42 1.24
C THR A 198 18.00 -8.91 2.67
N LYS A 199 16.88 -8.64 3.35
CA LYS A 199 16.70 -8.96 4.78
C LYS A 199 15.42 -9.73 5.08
N VAL A 200 14.37 -9.56 4.27
CA VAL A 200 13.05 -10.13 4.55
C VAL A 200 12.92 -11.55 3.99
N PHE A 201 13.70 -12.46 4.55
CA PHE A 201 13.64 -13.89 4.25
C PHE A 201 13.97 -14.76 5.48
N GLY A 202 13.22 -15.84 5.67
CA GLY A 202 13.38 -16.71 6.85
C GLY A 202 12.54 -16.21 8.03
N LYS A 203 13.05 -16.39 9.26
CA LYS A 203 12.33 -16.00 10.50
C LYS A 203 12.68 -14.59 10.98
N LYS A 204 13.92 -14.12 10.78
CA LYS A 204 14.35 -12.77 11.21
C LYS A 204 13.61 -11.70 10.43
N HIS A 205 13.29 -10.58 11.08
CA HIS A 205 12.52 -9.49 10.48
C HIS A 205 11.16 -9.95 9.94
N THR A 206 10.53 -10.93 10.59
CA THR A 206 9.18 -11.39 10.26
C THR A 206 8.41 -11.70 11.54
N PRO A 207 7.06 -11.60 11.51
CA PRO A 207 6.22 -11.94 12.66
C PRO A 207 6.44 -13.38 13.17
N TRP A 208 6.80 -14.33 12.29
CA TRP A 208 7.13 -15.72 12.66
C TRP A 208 8.50 -15.89 13.34
N GLY A 209 9.28 -14.82 13.47
CA GLY A 209 10.46 -14.74 14.33
C GLY A 209 10.34 -13.67 15.41
N ASN A 210 9.11 -13.24 15.74
CA ASN A 210 8.78 -12.24 16.76
C ASN A 210 9.25 -10.81 16.46
N GLU A 211 9.40 -10.46 15.18
CA GLU A 211 9.69 -9.08 14.74
C GLU A 211 8.63 -8.64 13.73
N ASP A 212 7.74 -7.72 14.09
CA ASP A 212 6.82 -7.09 13.13
C ASP A 212 7.38 -5.75 12.66
N SER A 213 7.01 -5.32 11.46
CA SER A 213 7.41 -4.04 10.88
C SER A 213 6.21 -3.11 10.86
N ALA A 214 6.31 -1.96 11.54
CA ALA A 214 5.25 -0.96 11.56
C ALA A 214 4.90 -0.53 10.13
N ALA A 215 3.61 -0.59 9.78
CA ALA A 215 3.14 -0.12 8.49
C ALA A 215 2.91 1.40 8.56
N PHE A 216 3.64 2.16 7.76
CA PHE A 216 3.23 3.54 7.46
C PHE A 216 2.08 3.48 6.47
N VAL A 217 0.88 3.85 6.92
CA VAL A 217 -0.33 3.85 6.11
C VAL A 217 -0.73 5.29 5.85
N THR A 218 -1.04 5.62 4.60
CA THR A 218 -1.51 6.95 4.20
C THR A 218 -2.95 6.89 3.73
N THR A 219 -3.62 8.04 3.77
CA THR A 219 -4.95 8.23 3.18
C THR A 219 -4.95 7.95 1.68
N VAL A 220 -6.13 7.61 1.17
CA VAL A 220 -6.35 7.20 -0.21
C VAL A 220 -6.66 8.43 -1.05
N GLU A 221 -5.90 8.61 -2.13
CA GLU A 221 -6.20 9.62 -3.15
C GLU A 221 -7.62 9.50 -3.74
N THR A 222 -8.05 10.55 -4.39
CA THR A 222 -9.26 10.56 -5.21
C THR A 222 -9.10 9.73 -6.49
N ALA A 223 -10.22 9.32 -7.11
CA ALA A 223 -10.22 8.61 -8.40
C ALA A 223 -9.59 9.45 -9.52
N LEU A 224 -9.73 10.78 -9.42
CA LEU A 224 -9.16 11.73 -10.36
C LEU A 224 -7.63 11.77 -10.27
N GLU A 225 -7.06 11.82 -9.06
CA GLU A 225 -5.61 11.76 -8.87
C GLU A 225 -4.99 10.48 -9.44
N ARG A 226 -5.69 9.34 -9.34
CA ARG A 226 -5.25 8.09 -9.99
C ARG A 226 -5.24 8.18 -11.52
N GLN A 227 -6.29 8.73 -12.13
CA GLN A 227 -6.34 8.93 -13.59
C GLN A 227 -5.21 9.85 -14.06
N LEU A 228 -4.97 10.91 -13.30
CA LEU A 228 -3.91 11.87 -13.57
C LEU A 228 -2.52 11.28 -13.37
N SER A 229 -2.31 10.48 -12.32
CA SER A 229 -1.10 9.68 -12.11
C SER A 229 -0.81 8.79 -13.33
N GLY A 230 -1.82 8.08 -13.83
CA GLY A 230 -1.72 7.30 -15.05
C GLY A 230 -1.34 8.14 -16.28
N THR A 231 -1.84 9.37 -16.38
CA THR A 231 -1.52 10.31 -17.47
C THR A 231 -0.07 10.78 -17.38
N ILE A 232 0.36 11.27 -16.20
CA ILE A 232 1.73 11.72 -15.93
C ILE A 232 2.75 10.61 -16.22
N MET A 233 2.42 9.37 -15.83
CA MET A 233 3.31 8.23 -16.02
C MET A 233 3.36 7.72 -17.47
N ARG A 234 2.32 7.98 -18.28
CA ARG A 234 2.18 7.49 -19.67
C ARG A 234 2.36 8.56 -20.74
N ALA A 235 2.64 9.82 -20.38
CA ALA A 235 2.72 10.98 -21.28
C ALA A 235 3.87 10.96 -22.32
N GLY A 236 4.33 9.79 -22.76
CA GLY A 236 5.32 9.59 -23.83
C GLY A 236 6.77 9.93 -23.45
N LYS A 237 6.99 10.92 -22.57
CA LYS A 237 8.31 11.23 -21.99
C LYS A 237 8.37 10.71 -20.56
N LYS A 238 9.46 10.00 -20.21
CA LYS A 238 9.71 9.58 -18.83
C LYS A 238 9.78 10.81 -17.92
N PRO A 239 9.00 10.90 -16.83
CA PRO A 239 9.05 12.04 -15.94
C PRO A 239 10.41 12.12 -15.25
N ARG A 240 10.86 13.34 -14.95
CA ARG A 240 12.08 13.57 -14.17
C ARG A 240 11.81 13.10 -12.74
N ILE A 241 12.68 12.27 -12.19
CA ILE A 241 12.54 11.76 -10.81
C ILE A 241 13.36 12.62 -9.85
N ARG A 242 12.71 13.15 -8.81
CA ARG A 242 13.38 13.81 -7.68
C ARG A 242 13.29 12.91 -6.45
N LYS A 243 14.38 12.83 -5.68
CA LYS A 243 14.46 12.08 -4.43
C LYS A 243 14.77 13.03 -3.30
N ILE A 244 14.11 12.85 -2.18
CA ILE A 244 14.27 13.68 -0.97
C ILE A 244 14.53 12.75 0.20
N LYS A 245 15.52 13.10 1.01
CA LYS A 245 15.81 12.36 2.24
C LYS A 245 14.77 12.72 3.30
N GLU A 246 14.57 11.85 4.28
CA GLU A 246 13.82 12.17 5.48
C GLU A 246 14.29 13.50 6.10
N GLY A 247 13.35 14.32 6.55
CA GLY A 247 13.54 15.69 7.02
C GLY A 247 13.70 16.74 5.92
N GLY A 248 13.95 16.34 4.67
CA GLY A 248 14.14 17.26 3.55
C GLY A 248 12.84 17.90 3.06
N THR A 249 12.95 19.11 2.50
CA THR A 249 11.82 19.87 1.97
C THR A 249 11.67 19.66 0.45
N LEU A 250 10.47 19.34 -0.01
CA LEU A 250 10.13 19.27 -1.45
C LEU A 250 9.92 20.66 -2.04
N VAL A 251 9.05 21.44 -1.39
CA VAL A 251 8.72 22.83 -1.72
C VAL A 251 8.43 23.60 -0.43
N GLU A 252 8.68 24.89 -0.44
CA GLU A 252 8.35 25.78 0.68
C GLU A 252 7.11 26.63 0.38
N GLN A 253 6.30 26.88 1.40
CA GLN A 253 5.19 27.83 1.31
C GLN A 253 5.71 29.21 0.86
N GLY A 254 5.02 29.83 -0.10
CA GLY A 254 5.42 31.11 -0.68
C GLY A 254 6.43 31.01 -1.82
N GLU A 255 7.05 29.84 -2.05
CA GLU A 255 7.94 29.62 -3.19
C GLU A 255 7.16 29.71 -4.52
N LYS A 256 7.80 30.23 -5.56
CA LYS A 256 7.23 30.14 -6.92
C LYS A 256 7.39 28.72 -7.46
N GLY A 257 6.36 28.18 -8.10
CA GLY A 257 6.39 26.85 -8.66
C GLY A 257 5.42 26.64 -9.82
N GLU A 258 5.98 26.20 -10.95
CA GLU A 258 5.24 25.90 -12.19
C GLU A 258 5.22 24.39 -12.51
N GLU A 259 5.78 23.58 -11.61
CA GLU A 259 5.86 22.13 -11.73
C GLU A 259 4.79 21.45 -10.86
N LEU A 260 4.27 20.33 -11.38
CA LEU A 260 3.48 19.35 -10.64
C LEU A 260 4.38 18.21 -10.16
N PHE A 261 4.00 17.62 -9.04
CA PHE A 261 4.64 16.40 -8.55
C PHE A 261 3.62 15.29 -8.38
N LEU A 262 4.02 14.08 -8.76
CA LEU A 262 3.32 12.84 -8.40
C LEU A 262 4.17 12.12 -7.35
N LEU A 263 3.63 11.93 -6.14
CA LEU A 263 4.31 11.17 -5.09
C LEU A 263 4.35 9.69 -5.47
N LEU A 264 5.54 9.13 -5.71
CA LEU A 264 5.68 7.73 -6.12
C LEU A 264 5.95 6.80 -4.95
N ASP A 265 6.60 7.32 -3.91
CA ASP A 265 7.10 6.56 -2.77
C ASP A 265 7.43 7.51 -1.61
N GLY A 266 7.17 7.08 -0.38
CA GLY A 266 7.37 7.87 0.83
C GLY A 266 6.15 8.66 1.29
N VAL A 267 6.29 9.31 2.44
CA VAL A 267 5.26 10.14 3.08
C VAL A 267 5.75 11.58 3.21
N LEU A 268 4.90 12.53 2.82
CA LEU A 268 5.13 13.97 3.01
C LEU A 268 4.17 14.51 4.07
N ALA A 269 4.66 15.33 5.00
CA ALA A 269 3.83 16.22 5.79
C ALA A 269 3.53 17.48 4.96
N ALA A 270 2.26 17.87 4.93
CA ALA A 270 1.84 19.17 4.44
C ALA A 270 1.73 20.13 5.64
N GLU A 271 2.46 21.24 5.57
CA GLU A 271 2.59 22.23 6.65
C GLU A 271 2.07 23.59 6.19
N TYR A 272 1.21 24.22 6.99
CA TYR A 272 0.80 25.62 6.82
C TYR A 272 1.37 26.46 7.97
N ASN A 273 2.16 27.48 7.65
CA ASN A 273 2.86 28.31 8.64
C ASN A 273 3.68 27.50 9.67
N GLY A 274 4.21 26.35 9.26
CA GLY A 274 5.01 25.45 10.10
C GLY A 274 4.21 24.43 10.91
N GLU A 275 2.88 24.48 10.89
CA GLU A 275 2.02 23.47 11.53
C GLU A 275 1.61 22.39 10.54
N LYS A 276 1.75 21.11 10.93
CA LYS A 276 1.33 19.98 10.10
C LYS A 276 -0.20 19.93 10.02
N VAL A 277 -0.73 20.07 8.81
CA VAL A 277 -2.18 20.02 8.52
C VAL A 277 -2.60 18.68 7.90
N ASN A 278 -1.71 17.99 7.17
CA ASN A 278 -2.04 16.72 6.53
C ASN A 278 -0.80 15.84 6.27
N GLU A 279 -1.01 14.56 5.97
CA GLU A 279 0.01 13.63 5.50
C GLU A 279 -0.37 13.06 4.13
N LEU A 280 0.57 13.11 3.19
CA LEU A 280 0.37 12.76 1.79
C LEU A 280 1.19 11.52 1.45
N GLY A 281 0.55 10.58 0.75
CA GLY A 281 1.14 9.29 0.40
C GLY A 281 1.23 9.03 -1.10
N PRO A 282 1.80 7.88 -1.49
CA PRO A 282 2.06 7.56 -2.88
C PRO A 282 0.81 7.51 -3.75
N GLY A 283 0.86 8.35 -4.79
CA GLY A 283 -0.09 8.63 -5.85
C GLY A 283 -0.65 10.06 -5.77
N ALA A 284 -0.49 10.74 -4.62
CA ALA A 284 -0.91 12.12 -4.44
C ALA A 284 -0.30 13.06 -5.49
N ILE A 285 -1.13 13.97 -6.00
CA ILE A 285 -0.71 15.02 -6.93
C ILE A 285 -0.49 16.31 -6.16
N LEU A 286 0.68 16.91 -6.32
CA LEU A 286 1.11 18.03 -5.51
C LEU A 286 1.42 19.22 -6.41
N GLY A 287 1.06 20.41 -5.94
CA GLY A 287 1.41 21.66 -6.59
C GLY A 287 0.40 22.15 -7.62
N GLU A 288 -0.71 21.43 -7.78
CA GLU A 288 -1.88 21.77 -8.58
C GLU A 288 -2.41 23.18 -8.25
N ARG A 289 -2.41 23.57 -6.98
CA ARG A 289 -2.86 24.91 -6.56
C ARG A 289 -1.94 26.01 -7.06
N ALA A 290 -0.63 25.80 -7.02
CA ALA A 290 0.30 26.78 -7.58
C ALA A 290 0.06 26.99 -9.08
N ILE A 291 -0.29 25.93 -9.82
CA ILE A 291 -0.62 26.04 -11.24
C ILE A 291 -1.92 26.83 -11.49
N LEU A 292 -2.91 26.69 -10.60
CA LEU A 292 -4.24 27.30 -10.76
C LEU A 292 -4.33 28.72 -10.17
N GLU A 293 -3.62 28.99 -9.08
CA GLU A 293 -3.82 30.16 -8.20
C GLU A 293 -2.67 31.19 -8.30
N GLY A 294 -1.91 31.20 -9.41
CA GLY A 294 -0.96 32.27 -9.71
C GLY A 294 0.51 31.98 -9.43
N GLY A 295 0.90 30.71 -9.36
CA GLY A 295 2.29 30.25 -9.38
C GLY A 295 2.96 30.13 -8.02
N THR A 296 2.23 30.31 -6.90
CA THR A 296 2.82 30.27 -5.55
C THR A 296 2.39 29.01 -4.79
N ARG A 297 3.33 28.38 -4.08
CA ARG A 297 3.07 27.22 -3.23
C ARG A 297 2.31 27.64 -1.97
N THR A 298 1.21 26.96 -1.67
CA THR A 298 0.32 27.26 -0.54
C THR A 298 0.74 26.59 0.77
N LEU A 299 1.54 25.53 0.69
CA LEU A 299 1.98 24.70 1.80
C LEU A 299 3.46 24.35 1.64
N THR A 300 4.14 24.17 2.78
CA THR A 300 5.45 23.51 2.81
C THR A 300 5.24 22.00 2.79
N LEU A 301 5.98 21.28 1.96
CA LEU A 301 5.90 19.82 1.89
C LEU A 301 7.22 19.22 2.40
N ARG A 302 7.17 18.56 3.56
CA ARG A 302 8.35 18.00 4.25
C ARG A 302 8.34 16.49 4.25
N ALA A 303 9.47 15.87 3.93
CA ALA A 303 9.60 14.43 3.89
C ALA A 303 9.65 13.82 5.30
N LEU A 304 8.61 13.07 5.68
CA LEU A 304 8.59 12.28 6.92
C LEU A 304 9.36 10.96 6.77
N THR A 305 9.57 10.53 5.53
CA THR A 305 10.38 9.37 5.17
C THR A 305 11.25 9.73 3.95
N PRO A 306 12.17 8.87 3.48
CA PRO A 306 12.72 9.05 2.14
C PRO A 306 11.59 9.09 1.10
N VAL A 307 11.58 10.13 0.27
CA VAL A 307 10.50 10.41 -0.71
C VAL A 307 11.05 10.35 -2.14
N LYS A 308 10.23 9.83 -3.05
CA LYS A 308 10.46 9.86 -4.50
C LYS A 308 9.25 10.48 -5.18
N VAL A 309 9.45 11.51 -5.99
CA VAL A 309 8.40 12.13 -6.80
C VAL A 309 8.75 12.08 -8.28
N ALA A 310 7.73 11.94 -9.14
CA ALA A 310 7.82 12.28 -10.55
C ALA A 310 7.48 13.77 -10.70
N VAL A 311 8.31 14.49 -11.45
CA VAL A 311 8.12 15.91 -11.75
C VAL A 311 7.56 16.02 -13.17
N ALA A 312 6.43 16.72 -13.30
CA ALA A 312 5.76 16.97 -14.56
C ALA A 312 5.54 18.48 -14.76
N PRO A 313 5.78 19.03 -15.96
CA PRO A 313 5.36 20.38 -16.28
C PRO A 313 3.82 20.46 -16.31
N ALA A 314 3.30 21.62 -15.94
CA ALA A 314 1.87 21.84 -15.80
C ALA A 314 1.06 21.64 -17.10
N ASP A 315 1.70 21.83 -18.26
CA ASP A 315 1.08 21.70 -19.58
C ASP A 315 0.79 20.25 -19.98
N GLN A 316 1.31 19.26 -19.24
CA GLN A 316 1.02 17.84 -19.46
C GLN A 316 -0.30 17.38 -18.86
N VAL A 317 -0.96 18.21 -18.04
CA VAL A 317 -2.17 17.83 -17.31
C VAL A 317 -3.30 18.80 -17.61
N ASP A 318 -4.50 18.27 -17.83
CA ASP A 318 -5.70 19.06 -18.08
C ASP A 318 -6.02 19.97 -16.87
N LYS A 319 -6.16 21.28 -17.12
CA LYS A 319 -6.45 22.28 -16.07
C LYS A 319 -7.77 22.04 -15.34
N LYS A 320 -8.78 21.49 -16.01
CA LYS A 320 -10.06 21.12 -15.40
C LYS A 320 -9.86 19.99 -14.39
N ALA A 321 -9.06 19.00 -14.75
CA ALA A 321 -8.71 17.92 -13.83
C ALA A 321 -7.91 18.44 -12.62
N LEU A 322 -6.96 19.37 -12.81
CA LEU A 322 -6.26 20.00 -11.69
C LEU A 322 -7.22 20.77 -10.75
N THR A 323 -8.24 21.43 -11.30
CA THR A 323 -9.22 22.21 -10.52
C THR A 323 -10.01 21.30 -9.58
N GLU A 324 -10.44 20.14 -10.06
CA GLU A 324 -11.18 19.17 -9.26
C GLU A 324 -10.31 18.57 -8.14
N VAL A 325 -9.02 18.28 -8.40
CA VAL A 325 -8.06 17.87 -7.35
C VAL A 325 -7.91 18.96 -6.28
N ALA A 326 -7.73 20.22 -6.70
CA ALA A 326 -7.58 21.35 -5.78
C ALA A 326 -8.82 21.59 -4.89
N VAL A 327 -10.02 21.27 -5.38
CA VAL A 327 -11.26 21.31 -4.57
C VAL A 327 -11.28 20.18 -3.55
N GLY A 328 -10.80 18.99 -3.93
CA GLY A 328 -10.64 17.85 -3.02
C GLY A 328 -9.73 18.21 -1.84
N HIS A 329 -8.49 18.64 -2.11
CA HIS A 329 -7.53 19.00 -1.08
C HIS A 329 -8.01 20.12 -0.16
N ARG A 330 -8.71 21.14 -0.68
CA ARG A 330 -9.28 22.21 0.16
C ARG A 330 -10.28 21.72 1.20
N LYS A 331 -11.02 20.65 0.92
CA LYS A 331 -11.96 20.06 1.88
C LYS A 331 -11.25 19.23 2.95
N GLU A 332 -10.06 18.73 2.64
CA GLU A 332 -9.23 17.96 3.56
C GLU A 332 -8.41 18.88 4.48
N ASP A 333 -7.89 20.00 3.96
CA ASP A 333 -7.15 21.01 4.74
C ASP A 333 -8.02 21.71 5.82
N GLY A 334 -9.35 21.71 5.64
CA GLY A 334 -10.31 22.39 6.52
C GLY A 334 -10.98 21.49 7.58
N ARG A 335 -10.53 20.24 7.72
CA ARG A 335 -11.00 19.28 8.74
C ARG A 335 -9.97 19.11 9.85
#